data_AF-A0A965G2F5-F1
#
_entry.id   AF-A0A965G2F5-F1
#
_cell.length_a   1.000
_cell.length_b   1.000
_cell.length_c   1.000
_cell.angle_alpha   90.00
_cell.angle_beta   90.00
_cell.angle_gamma   90.00
#
_symmetry.space_group_name_H-M   'P 1'
#
loop_
_entity.id
_entity.type
_entity.pdbx_description
1 polymer ?
#
loop_
_entity_poly.entity_id
_entity_poly.type
_entity_poly.pdbx_seq_one_letter_code
_entity_poly.pdbx_strand_id
1 'polypeptide(L)'
;MNSKNHIQLLLAVAALLSASPGRAVVLIDFGNAASWRGASVVGADSNGNTWNSINNSVYWSDLKDSTGAVTTVDVGFISGVGGTDSYNGPAGVTSNPVLASEIAATDINSAALGLLGGAKAAAFDFFTGTNMRLEIAGLNPAQQWTLKFFGSAKWTADATTVYSVYNNSAFTGPALGTASLNIRNSSSGWLHNLDTVATLTVTPNVNGAVFLNVVGSNGNAGYLNAMSVEAVPEPSVAGLFTLGSMALLALRRRR
;
A
#
# COMPACT_ATOMS: atom_id res chain seq x y z
N MET A 1 -20.46 -22.00 54.55
CA MET A 1 -19.24 -21.17 54.71
C MET A 1 -18.05 -22.08 54.42
N ASN A 2 -17.13 -21.86 53.48
CA ASN A 2 -16.79 -20.66 52.73
C ASN A 2 -16.14 -21.07 51.39
N SER A 3 -16.83 -20.84 50.27
CA SER A 3 -16.44 -21.21 48.90
C SER A 3 -15.70 -20.06 48.18
N LYS A 4 -14.63 -19.53 48.79
CA LYS A 4 -14.02 -18.26 48.32
C LYS A 4 -12.58 -18.34 47.80
N ASN A 5 -11.99 -19.53 47.61
CA ASN A 5 -10.57 -19.64 47.26
C ASN A 5 -10.24 -20.19 45.86
N HIS A 6 -11.21 -20.28 44.94
CA HIS A 6 -10.96 -20.73 43.56
C HIS A 6 -11.16 -19.67 42.48
N ILE A 7 -11.52 -18.43 42.86
CA ILE A 7 -11.79 -17.31 41.93
C ILE A 7 -10.72 -16.22 42.09
N GLN A 8 -9.44 -16.61 42.18
CA GLN A 8 -8.33 -15.64 42.08
C GLN A 8 -7.20 -16.10 41.16
N LEU A 9 -7.23 -17.35 40.65
CA LEU A 9 -6.25 -17.84 39.68
C LEU A 9 -6.71 -17.75 38.21
N LEU A 10 -7.95 -17.33 37.95
CA LEU A 10 -8.48 -17.15 36.59
C LEU A 10 -8.48 -15.69 36.11
N LEU A 11 -8.18 -14.72 36.98
CA LEU A 11 -8.17 -13.30 36.62
C LEU A 11 -6.78 -12.74 36.25
N ALA A 12 -5.72 -13.54 36.36
CA ALA A 12 -4.36 -13.10 36.03
C ALA A 12 -3.89 -13.53 34.62
N VAL A 13 -4.65 -14.35 33.90
CA VAL A 13 -4.31 -14.79 32.53
C VAL A 13 -4.99 -13.92 31.46
N ALA A 14 -6.03 -13.16 31.81
CA ALA A 14 -6.75 -12.29 30.87
C ALA A 14 -6.03 -10.96 30.54
N ALA A 15 -4.94 -10.63 31.24
CA ALA A 15 -4.16 -9.41 31.00
C ALA A 15 -3.01 -9.59 29.98
N LEU A 16 -2.85 -10.80 29.42
CA LEU A 16 -1.98 -11.05 28.26
C LEU A 16 -2.78 -11.11 26.96
N LEU A 17 -3.82 -10.27 26.84
CA LEU A 17 -4.22 -9.75 25.54
C LEU A 17 -3.08 -8.85 25.08
N SER A 18 -1.99 -9.48 24.64
CA SER A 18 -1.00 -8.86 23.77
C SER A 18 -1.78 -8.12 22.72
N ALA A 19 -1.76 -6.78 22.76
CA ALA A 19 -1.93 -6.01 21.56
C ALA A 19 -0.97 -6.66 20.58
N SER A 20 -1.50 -7.36 19.56
CA SER A 20 -0.69 -7.60 18.39
C SER A 20 -0.16 -6.22 18.04
N PRO A 21 1.16 -5.99 17.90
CA PRO A 21 1.63 -4.73 17.37
C PRO A 21 0.77 -4.45 16.13
N GLY A 22 0.04 -3.34 16.17
CA GLY A 22 -0.90 -2.99 15.11
C GLY A 22 -0.14 -3.12 13.80
N ARG A 23 -0.73 -3.83 12.84
CA ARG A 23 -0.09 -4.08 11.55
C ARG A 23 0.37 -2.74 10.98
N ALA A 24 1.69 -2.55 10.84
CA ALA A 24 2.22 -1.34 10.24
C ALA A 24 1.72 -1.28 8.78
N VAL A 25 0.94 -0.23 8.49
CA VAL A 25 0.46 0.07 7.15
C VAL A 25 1.03 1.42 6.77
N VAL A 26 1.92 1.46 5.79
CA VAL A 26 2.43 2.71 5.24
C VAL A 26 1.62 3.05 4.01
N LEU A 27 0.96 4.20 4.04
CA LEU A 27 0.18 4.75 2.93
C LEU A 27 1.03 5.80 2.21
N ILE A 28 1.14 5.67 0.89
CA ILE A 28 2.01 6.49 0.05
C ILE A 28 1.17 7.11 -1.04
N ASP A 29 1.24 8.43 -1.10
CA ASP A 29 0.65 9.29 -2.12
C ASP A 29 1.77 9.68 -3.10
N PHE A 30 1.61 9.26 -4.36
CA PHE A 30 2.59 9.43 -5.43
C PHE A 30 2.43 10.79 -6.12
N GLY A 31 2.66 11.82 -5.32
CA GLY A 31 2.56 13.22 -5.67
C GLY A 31 2.62 14.06 -4.40
N ASN A 32 2.96 15.34 -4.53
CA ASN A 32 2.84 16.30 -3.45
C ASN A 32 2.65 17.72 -4.00
N ALA A 33 2.35 18.68 -3.14
CA ALA A 33 2.12 20.07 -3.53
C ALA A 33 3.34 20.78 -4.18
N ALA A 34 4.53 20.17 -4.14
CA ALA A 34 5.71 20.66 -4.85
C ALA A 34 5.90 20.00 -6.24
N SER A 35 5.18 18.91 -6.52
CA SER A 35 5.14 18.26 -7.84
C SER A 35 4.28 19.06 -8.83
N TRP A 36 4.55 18.90 -10.12
CA TRP A 36 3.73 19.51 -11.16
C TRP A 36 2.29 18.99 -11.08
N ARG A 37 1.32 19.90 -10.93
CA ARG A 37 -0.11 19.57 -10.76
C ARG A 37 -0.36 18.51 -9.68
N GLY A 38 0.50 18.46 -8.65
CA GLY A 38 0.40 17.52 -7.55
C GLY A 38 -0.32 18.09 -6.33
N ALA A 39 -0.87 17.21 -5.51
CA ALA A 39 -1.52 17.52 -4.25
C ALA A 39 -0.88 16.73 -3.11
N SER A 40 -0.89 17.27 -1.90
CA SER A 40 -0.54 16.50 -0.71
C SER A 40 -1.78 16.14 0.07
N VAL A 41 -1.78 14.96 0.69
CA VAL A 41 -2.71 14.65 1.78
C VAL A 41 -2.32 15.49 3.00
N VAL A 42 -3.20 16.40 3.41
CA VAL A 42 -2.98 17.27 4.57
C VAL A 42 -3.74 16.72 5.76
N GLY A 43 -3.02 16.39 6.84
CA GLY A 43 -3.61 15.83 8.06
C GLY A 43 -4.02 14.36 7.90
N ALA A 44 -4.94 13.92 8.74
CA ALA A 44 -5.50 12.58 8.65
C ALA A 44 -6.59 12.51 7.57
N ASP A 45 -6.68 11.37 6.88
CA ASP A 45 -7.67 11.12 5.85
C ASP A 45 -9.08 10.88 6.43
N SER A 46 -10.08 10.59 5.59
CA SER A 46 -11.46 10.36 6.05
C SER A 46 -11.62 9.15 6.98
N ASN A 47 -10.62 8.26 7.02
CA ASN A 47 -10.56 7.08 7.86
C ASN A 47 -9.66 7.28 9.09
N GLY A 48 -9.09 8.47 9.27
CA GLY A 48 -8.16 8.79 10.34
C GLY A 48 -6.72 8.37 10.08
N ASN A 49 -6.37 7.98 8.84
CA ASN A 49 -5.02 7.53 8.51
C ASN A 49 -4.08 8.69 8.17
N THR A 50 -2.82 8.54 8.53
CA THR A 50 -1.70 9.37 8.05
C THR A 50 -1.20 8.85 6.70
N TRP A 51 -0.81 9.78 5.82
CA TRP A 51 -0.28 9.51 4.49
C TRP A 51 1.10 10.16 4.30
N ASN A 52 1.92 9.55 3.45
CA ASN A 52 3.21 10.09 3.02
C ASN A 52 3.11 10.56 1.57
N SER A 53 2.95 11.87 1.36
CA SER A 53 2.92 12.50 0.02
C SER A 53 4.33 12.78 -0.47
N ILE A 54 4.78 12.00 -1.45
CA ILE A 54 6.17 11.99 -1.91
C ILE A 54 6.34 12.62 -3.29
N ASN A 55 7.57 12.99 -3.63
CA ASN A 55 7.97 13.30 -5.00
C ASN A 55 9.20 12.48 -5.40
N ASN A 56 9.65 12.62 -6.64
CA ASN A 56 10.79 11.87 -7.18
C ASN A 56 12.15 12.57 -7.04
N SER A 57 12.24 13.65 -6.27
CA SER A 57 13.46 14.46 -6.17
C SER A 57 14.43 13.99 -5.09
N VAL A 58 13.97 13.17 -4.15
CA VAL A 58 14.76 12.70 -3.00
C VAL A 58 14.44 11.25 -2.66
N TYR A 59 15.31 10.64 -1.84
CA TYR A 59 15.02 9.40 -1.15
C TYR A 59 14.23 9.71 0.13
N TRP A 60 13.07 9.06 0.31
CA TRP A 60 12.17 9.31 1.43
C TRP A 60 12.38 8.24 2.48
N SER A 61 13.02 8.62 3.58
CA SER A 61 13.32 7.71 4.69
C SER A 61 12.30 7.79 5.82
N ASP A 62 12.22 6.70 6.59
CA ASP A 62 11.47 6.59 7.84
C ASP A 62 10.00 7.04 7.69
N LEU A 63 9.32 6.51 6.65
CA LEU A 63 7.94 6.85 6.36
C LEU A 63 7.03 6.55 7.56
N LYS A 64 5.97 7.33 7.71
CA LYS A 64 4.99 7.14 8.79
C LYS A 64 4.00 6.04 8.43
N ASP A 65 3.62 5.23 9.42
CA ASP A 65 2.47 4.35 9.28
C ASP A 65 1.15 5.14 9.34
N SER A 66 0.04 4.44 9.11
CA SER A 66 -1.30 4.99 9.08
C SER A 66 -1.73 5.62 10.42
N THR A 67 -1.07 5.29 11.53
CA THR A 67 -1.32 5.92 12.84
C THR A 67 -0.47 7.18 13.07
N GLY A 68 0.49 7.43 12.17
CA GLY A 68 1.44 8.54 12.25
C GLY A 68 2.75 8.19 12.96
N ALA A 69 2.95 6.93 13.37
CA ALA A 69 4.19 6.48 13.97
C ALA A 69 5.27 6.31 12.90
N VAL A 70 6.50 6.72 13.22
CA VAL A 70 7.66 6.57 12.33
C VAL A 70 7.99 5.08 12.17
N THR A 71 8.22 4.64 10.93
CA THR A 71 8.64 3.27 10.61
C THR A 71 10.05 3.24 10.05
N THR A 72 10.54 2.05 9.69
CA THR A 72 11.78 1.88 8.93
C THR A 72 11.55 1.86 7.42
N VAL A 73 10.30 1.98 6.94
CA VAL A 73 9.99 1.85 5.52
C VAL A 73 10.49 3.08 4.78
N ASP A 74 11.30 2.83 3.75
CA ASP A 74 11.87 3.87 2.90
C ASP A 74 11.41 3.68 1.45
N VAL A 75 11.34 4.77 0.68
CA VAL A 75 11.03 4.72 -0.77
C VAL A 75 11.93 5.67 -1.56
N GLY A 76 12.49 5.17 -2.66
CA GLY A 76 13.33 5.96 -3.56
C GLY A 76 13.12 5.58 -5.02
N PHE A 77 12.98 6.59 -5.89
CA PHE A 77 12.96 6.37 -7.33
C PHE A 77 14.38 6.09 -7.85
N ILE A 78 14.48 5.13 -8.77
CA ILE A 78 15.74 4.68 -9.39
C ILE A 78 15.86 5.24 -10.81
N SER A 79 14.83 5.04 -11.64
CA SER A 79 14.87 5.42 -13.06
C SER A 79 13.48 5.41 -13.71
N GLY A 80 13.38 5.92 -14.93
CA GLY A 80 12.19 5.75 -15.79
C GLY A 80 10.97 6.56 -15.36
N VAL A 81 11.13 7.50 -14.43
CA VAL A 81 10.06 8.42 -14.00
C VAL A 81 9.90 9.49 -15.06
N GLY A 82 8.73 9.55 -15.70
CA GLY A 82 8.37 10.56 -16.70
C GLY A 82 7.87 11.88 -16.09
N GLY A 83 7.41 11.84 -14.83
CA GLY A 83 6.96 13.01 -14.08
C GLY A 83 5.65 12.75 -13.35
N THR A 84 5.14 13.80 -12.72
CA THR A 84 3.87 13.84 -12.00
C THR A 84 2.86 14.69 -12.74
N ASP A 85 1.61 14.26 -12.78
CA ASP A 85 0.49 15.07 -13.24
C ASP A 85 -0.80 14.57 -12.56
N SER A 86 -1.85 15.36 -12.61
CA SER A 86 -3.23 14.97 -12.27
C SER A 86 -4.18 15.13 -13.45
N TYR A 87 -3.73 15.85 -14.48
CA TYR A 87 -4.46 16.03 -15.73
C TYR A 87 -4.61 14.69 -16.44
N ASN A 88 -5.79 14.44 -17.04
CA ASN A 88 -6.20 13.13 -17.56
C ASN A 88 -6.28 12.03 -16.48
N GLY A 89 -6.10 12.32 -15.20
CA GLY A 89 -6.36 11.39 -14.11
C GLY A 89 -7.85 11.31 -13.73
N PRO A 90 -8.14 10.72 -12.57
CA PRO A 90 -9.49 10.71 -12.00
C PRO A 90 -9.98 12.13 -11.65
N ALA A 91 -9.08 13.09 -11.44
CA ALA A 91 -9.39 14.50 -11.25
C ALA A 91 -9.90 15.20 -12.53
N GLY A 92 -9.54 14.70 -13.71
CA GLY A 92 -9.89 15.33 -14.98
C GLY A 92 -8.99 16.54 -15.30
N VAL A 93 -9.60 17.69 -15.59
CA VAL A 93 -8.87 18.91 -15.91
C VAL A 93 -8.46 19.61 -14.62
N THR A 94 -7.16 19.88 -14.46
CA THR A 94 -6.60 20.48 -13.24
C THR A 94 -5.70 21.69 -13.56
N SER A 95 -5.60 22.60 -12.59
CA SER A 95 -4.77 23.80 -12.64
C SER A 95 -3.38 23.57 -12.02
N ASN A 96 -2.47 24.54 -12.14
CA ASN A 96 -1.18 24.53 -11.46
C ASN A 96 -0.85 25.93 -10.92
N PRO A 97 -0.86 26.17 -9.60
CA PRO A 97 -1.11 25.19 -8.52
C PRO A 97 -2.55 24.67 -8.52
N VAL A 98 -2.74 23.47 -7.99
CA VAL A 98 -4.05 22.80 -7.91
C VAL A 98 -4.97 23.44 -6.88
N LEU A 99 -6.26 23.45 -7.17
CA LEU A 99 -7.29 24.00 -6.29
C LEU A 99 -7.91 22.89 -5.42
N ALA A 100 -8.30 23.24 -4.19
CA ALA A 100 -8.97 22.29 -3.30
C ALA A 100 -10.28 21.73 -3.90
N SER A 101 -10.98 22.52 -4.73
CA SER A 101 -12.17 22.07 -5.46
C SER A 101 -11.86 21.00 -6.51
N GLU A 102 -10.67 21.01 -7.11
CA GLU A 102 -10.24 20.00 -8.09
C GLU A 102 -9.94 18.66 -7.39
N ILE A 103 -9.28 18.73 -6.22
CA ILE A 103 -9.06 17.55 -5.37
C ILE A 103 -10.40 16.97 -4.88
N ALA A 104 -11.33 17.83 -4.47
CA ALA A 104 -12.66 17.40 -4.04
C ALA A 104 -13.45 16.73 -5.19
N ALA A 105 -13.19 17.14 -6.44
CA ALA A 105 -13.82 16.61 -7.64
C ALA A 105 -13.23 15.30 -8.14
N THR A 106 -12.13 14.79 -7.56
CA THR A 106 -11.54 13.49 -7.93
C THR A 106 -12.62 12.40 -7.92
N ASP A 107 -12.81 11.80 -9.09
CA ASP A 107 -13.83 10.78 -9.35
C ASP A 107 -13.25 9.40 -9.08
N ILE A 108 -13.58 8.87 -7.90
CA ILE A 108 -13.23 7.53 -7.43
C ILE A 108 -14.35 6.97 -6.55
N ASN A 109 -14.43 5.65 -6.45
CA ASN A 109 -15.21 4.96 -5.45
C ASN A 109 -14.35 4.70 -4.20
N SER A 110 -14.30 5.68 -3.30
CA SER A 110 -13.51 5.60 -2.07
C SER A 110 -13.77 4.34 -1.24
N ALA A 111 -15.02 3.87 -1.16
CA ALA A 111 -15.36 2.69 -0.38
C ALA A 111 -14.76 1.40 -0.98
N ALA A 112 -14.78 1.27 -2.31
CA ALA A 112 -14.24 0.09 -2.99
C ALA A 112 -12.71 0.04 -2.94
N LEU A 113 -12.03 1.18 -2.93
CA LEU A 113 -10.57 1.26 -2.82
C LEU A 113 -10.04 0.97 -1.40
N GLY A 114 -10.92 0.84 -0.41
CA GLY A 114 -10.55 0.55 0.97
C GLY A 114 -9.63 1.63 1.55
N LEU A 115 -8.46 1.22 2.09
CA LEU A 115 -7.49 2.16 2.66
C LEU A 115 -7.03 3.20 1.63
N LEU A 116 -6.86 2.81 0.37
CA LEU A 116 -6.38 3.73 -0.67
C LEU A 116 -7.45 4.75 -1.13
N GLY A 117 -8.71 4.55 -0.74
CA GLY A 117 -9.80 5.48 -1.02
C GLY A 117 -10.01 6.56 0.04
N GLY A 118 -9.24 6.53 1.14
CA GLY A 118 -9.43 7.44 2.28
C GLY A 118 -9.05 8.89 2.01
N ALA A 119 -8.13 9.14 1.08
CA ALA A 119 -7.69 10.48 0.71
C ALA A 119 -7.83 10.69 -0.80
N LYS A 120 -8.73 11.61 -1.21
CA LYS A 120 -8.86 12.00 -2.62
C LYS A 120 -7.57 12.59 -3.19
N ALA A 121 -6.77 13.28 -2.38
CA ALA A 121 -5.48 13.82 -2.81
C ALA A 121 -4.52 12.70 -3.24
N ALA A 122 -4.48 11.56 -2.54
CA ALA A 122 -3.64 10.42 -2.93
C ALA A 122 -4.10 9.72 -4.22
N ALA A 123 -5.38 9.83 -4.56
CA ALA A 123 -5.90 9.31 -5.82
C ALA A 123 -5.84 10.34 -6.95
N PHE A 124 -5.60 11.62 -6.65
CA PHE A 124 -5.80 12.75 -7.55
C PHE A 124 -4.72 12.83 -8.63
N ASP A 125 -3.46 12.76 -8.22
CA ASP A 125 -2.28 12.80 -9.08
C ASP A 125 -1.67 11.40 -9.26
N PHE A 126 -0.76 11.31 -10.21
CA PHE A 126 -0.04 10.10 -10.53
C PHE A 126 1.38 10.43 -10.96
N PHE A 127 2.30 9.51 -10.66
CA PHE A 127 3.52 9.38 -11.43
C PHE A 127 3.26 8.50 -12.66
N THR A 128 3.86 8.87 -13.79
CA THR A 128 3.85 8.09 -15.02
C THR A 128 5.24 7.96 -15.62
N GLY A 129 5.50 6.85 -16.33
CA GLY A 129 6.77 6.63 -17.02
C GLY A 129 6.91 5.22 -17.58
N THR A 130 7.84 5.03 -18.51
CA THR A 130 8.16 3.71 -19.07
C THR A 130 9.24 3.04 -18.24
N ASN A 131 8.94 1.86 -17.67
CA ASN A 131 9.81 1.20 -16.69
C ASN A 131 10.16 2.13 -15.54
N MET A 132 9.13 2.73 -14.95
CA MET A 132 9.28 3.52 -13.74
C MET A 132 9.69 2.58 -12.61
N ARG A 133 10.89 2.80 -12.09
CA ARG A 133 11.56 1.89 -11.15
C ARG A 133 11.80 2.59 -9.84
N LEU A 134 11.46 1.92 -8.75
CA LEU A 134 11.70 2.40 -7.39
C LEU A 134 12.11 1.25 -6.47
N GLU A 135 12.81 1.61 -5.40
CA GLU A 135 13.11 0.77 -4.26
C GLU A 135 12.11 1.03 -3.14
N ILE A 136 11.72 -0.04 -2.44
CA ILE A 136 11.06 0.00 -1.15
C ILE A 136 11.98 -0.74 -0.18
N ALA A 137 12.54 -0.05 0.80
CA ALA A 137 13.55 -0.58 1.72
C ALA A 137 13.09 -0.55 3.19
N GLY A 138 13.95 -1.06 4.07
CA GLY A 138 13.71 -1.16 5.51
C GLY A 138 12.51 -2.02 5.90
N LEU A 139 12.14 -2.96 5.02
CA LEU A 139 11.17 -4.01 5.30
C LEU A 139 11.82 -5.12 6.13
N ASN A 140 11.08 -5.74 7.03
CA ASN A 140 11.58 -6.91 7.76
C ASN A 140 11.73 -8.10 6.78
N PRO A 141 12.96 -8.61 6.54
CA PRO A 141 13.20 -9.68 5.57
C PRO A 141 12.67 -11.04 6.03
N ALA A 142 12.36 -11.21 7.32
CA ALA A 142 11.79 -12.43 7.87
C ALA A 142 10.25 -12.51 7.71
N GLN A 143 9.61 -11.47 7.15
CA GLN A 143 8.15 -11.38 7.03
C GLN A 143 7.73 -11.21 5.57
N GLN A 144 6.48 -11.59 5.29
CA GLN A 144 5.83 -11.24 4.04
C GLN A 144 5.21 -9.86 4.13
N TRP A 145 5.11 -9.19 2.99
CA TRP A 145 4.55 -7.85 2.85
C TRP A 145 3.56 -7.83 1.69
N THR A 146 2.37 -7.30 1.94
CA THR A 146 1.37 -7.06 0.90
C THR A 146 1.53 -5.64 0.38
N LEU A 147 1.74 -5.51 -0.92
CA LEU A 147 1.73 -4.25 -1.64
C LEU A 147 0.41 -4.12 -2.40
N LYS A 148 -0.26 -2.98 -2.27
CA LYS A 148 -1.46 -2.66 -3.05
C LYS A 148 -1.24 -1.37 -3.82
N PHE A 149 -1.66 -1.35 -5.08
CA PHE A 149 -1.44 -0.24 -6.00
C PHE A 149 -2.78 0.27 -6.52
N PHE A 150 -2.96 1.58 -6.44
CA PHE A 150 -3.98 2.29 -7.19
C PHE A 150 -3.32 3.08 -8.32
N GLY A 151 -3.87 2.92 -9.51
CA GLY A 151 -3.46 3.59 -10.73
C GLY A 151 -4.71 3.93 -11.54
N SER A 152 -4.79 5.16 -12.03
CA SER A 152 -5.95 5.65 -12.77
C SER A 152 -5.58 6.78 -13.72
N ALA A 153 -5.85 6.58 -15.01
CA ALA A 153 -5.57 7.57 -16.04
C ALA A 153 -6.43 7.37 -17.28
N LYS A 154 -6.79 8.46 -17.94
CA LYS A 154 -7.58 8.55 -19.17
C LYS A 154 -6.63 8.73 -20.36
N TRP A 155 -7.11 8.35 -21.54
CA TRP A 155 -6.45 8.64 -22.82
C TRP A 155 -4.98 8.18 -22.91
N THR A 156 -4.66 7.06 -22.26
CA THR A 156 -3.32 6.47 -22.25
C THR A 156 -3.15 5.48 -23.42
N ALA A 157 -1.93 5.21 -23.85
CA ALA A 157 -1.66 4.19 -24.87
C ALA A 157 -2.06 2.78 -24.37
N ASP A 158 -1.63 2.42 -23.16
CA ASP A 158 -1.97 1.15 -22.53
C ASP A 158 -3.10 1.33 -21.51
N ALA A 159 -4.13 0.48 -21.61
CA ALA A 159 -5.24 0.47 -20.66
C ALA A 159 -4.88 -0.22 -19.33
N THR A 160 -3.77 -0.96 -19.31
CA THR A 160 -3.34 -1.77 -18.18
C THR A 160 -1.92 -1.39 -17.77
N THR A 161 -1.71 -1.14 -16.49
CA THR A 161 -0.38 -1.04 -15.86
C THR A 161 -0.01 -2.37 -15.22
N VAL A 162 1.23 -2.79 -15.38
CA VAL A 162 1.84 -3.98 -14.78
C VAL A 162 2.85 -3.53 -13.71
N TYR A 163 2.69 -4.06 -12.52
CA TYR A 163 3.55 -3.86 -11.36
C TYR A 163 4.32 -5.16 -11.12
N SER A 164 5.64 -5.14 -11.36
CA SER A 164 6.50 -6.29 -11.15
C SER A 164 7.54 -5.99 -10.09
N VAL A 165 7.68 -6.90 -9.12
CA VAL A 165 8.60 -6.74 -7.99
C VAL A 165 9.78 -7.69 -8.14
N TYR A 166 10.99 -7.18 -7.97
CA TYR A 166 12.25 -7.89 -8.09
C TYR A 166 13.01 -7.88 -6.76
N ASN A 167 13.97 -8.80 -6.62
CA ASN A 167 14.84 -8.89 -5.45
C ASN A 167 16.16 -8.09 -5.59
N ASN A 168 16.39 -7.44 -6.74
CA ASN A 168 17.61 -6.71 -7.06
C ASN A 168 17.32 -5.42 -7.84
N SER A 169 18.18 -4.41 -7.64
CA SER A 169 18.11 -3.09 -8.29
C SER A 169 18.45 -3.11 -9.78
N ALA A 170 18.97 -4.22 -10.32
CA ALA A 170 19.21 -4.39 -11.75
C ALA A 170 17.95 -4.84 -12.52
N PHE A 171 16.86 -5.20 -11.82
CA PHE A 171 15.61 -5.70 -12.42
C PHE A 171 15.83 -6.92 -13.33
N THR A 172 16.76 -7.78 -12.93
CA THR A 172 17.12 -9.00 -13.67
C THR A 172 16.58 -10.25 -12.97
N GLY A 173 16.45 -11.35 -13.73
CA GLY A 173 15.92 -12.61 -13.23
C GLY A 173 14.39 -12.62 -13.12
N PRO A 174 13.81 -13.67 -12.52
CA PRO A 174 12.37 -13.74 -12.30
C PRO A 174 11.91 -12.68 -11.29
N ALA A 175 10.77 -12.05 -11.56
CA ALA A 175 10.09 -11.23 -10.58
C ALA A 175 9.66 -12.10 -9.38
N LEU A 176 9.75 -11.55 -8.17
CA LEU A 176 9.17 -12.11 -6.94
C LEU A 176 7.63 -12.20 -7.05
N GLY A 177 7.03 -11.29 -7.81
CA GLY A 177 5.61 -11.28 -8.09
C GLY A 177 5.26 -10.21 -9.11
N THR A 178 4.11 -10.38 -9.76
CA THR A 178 3.54 -9.41 -10.69
C THR A 178 2.04 -9.26 -10.44
N ALA A 179 1.55 -8.04 -10.51
CA ALA A 179 0.12 -7.73 -10.52
C ALA A 179 -0.19 -6.75 -11.66
N SER A 180 -1.40 -6.86 -12.22
CA SER A 180 -1.86 -5.98 -13.30
C SER A 180 -3.11 -5.22 -12.86
N LEU A 181 -3.22 -3.97 -13.29
CA LEU A 181 -4.37 -3.10 -13.03
C LEU A 181 -4.86 -2.47 -14.32
N ASN A 182 -6.14 -2.60 -14.60
CA ASN A 182 -6.78 -1.80 -15.64
C ASN A 182 -6.95 -0.38 -15.10
N ILE A 183 -6.12 0.55 -15.57
CA ILE A 183 -6.14 1.96 -15.15
C ILE A 183 -7.22 2.77 -15.90
N ARG A 184 -7.74 2.18 -16.97
CA ARG A 184 -8.94 2.61 -17.72
C ARG A 184 -9.59 1.44 -18.43
N ASN A 185 -10.79 1.67 -18.92
CA ASN A 185 -11.45 0.79 -19.87
C ASN A 185 -10.68 0.78 -21.21
N SER A 186 -10.44 -0.40 -21.77
CA SER A 186 -9.71 -0.57 -23.02
C SER A 186 -10.48 -0.05 -24.24
N SER A 187 -11.80 -0.15 -24.23
CA SER A 187 -12.71 0.27 -25.31
C SER A 187 -13.16 1.73 -25.20
N SER A 188 -13.02 2.35 -24.04
CA SER A 188 -13.45 3.73 -23.78
C SER A 188 -12.39 4.50 -23.00
N GLY A 189 -11.53 5.22 -23.71
CA GLY A 189 -10.36 5.90 -23.15
C GLY A 189 -10.65 6.96 -22.08
N TRP A 190 -11.90 7.46 -21.99
CA TRP A 190 -12.34 8.41 -20.96
C TRP A 190 -12.81 7.77 -19.65
N LEU A 191 -13.10 6.46 -19.65
CA LEU A 191 -13.52 5.73 -18.45
C LEU A 191 -12.28 5.21 -17.73
N HIS A 192 -11.87 5.91 -16.68
CA HIS A 192 -10.72 5.56 -15.85
C HIS A 192 -11.09 4.56 -14.75
N ASN A 193 -10.07 4.02 -14.07
CA ASN A 193 -10.25 3.16 -12.91
C ASN A 193 -10.79 3.95 -11.71
N LEU A 194 -11.91 3.50 -11.15
CA LEU A 194 -12.58 4.16 -10.03
C LEU A 194 -12.40 3.40 -8.72
N ASP A 195 -12.22 2.08 -8.79
CA ASP A 195 -12.64 1.19 -7.70
C ASP A 195 -11.78 -0.07 -7.55
N THR A 196 -10.80 -0.30 -8.43
CA THR A 196 -9.93 -1.47 -8.36
C THR A 196 -8.51 -1.14 -7.95
N VAL A 197 -7.89 -2.09 -7.23
CA VAL A 197 -6.48 -2.04 -6.83
C VAL A 197 -5.78 -3.33 -7.27
N ALA A 198 -4.54 -3.22 -7.70
CA ALA A 198 -3.68 -4.38 -7.89
C ALA A 198 -3.06 -4.77 -6.55
N THR A 199 -2.94 -6.06 -6.26
CA THR A 199 -2.38 -6.56 -4.99
C THR A 199 -1.36 -7.66 -5.26
N LEU A 200 -0.24 -7.62 -4.56
CA LEU A 200 0.76 -8.69 -4.55
C LEU A 200 1.35 -8.86 -3.14
N THR A 201 1.79 -10.07 -2.82
CA THR A 201 2.50 -10.35 -1.56
C THR A 201 3.92 -10.84 -1.88
N VAL A 202 4.92 -10.28 -1.21
CA VAL A 202 6.34 -10.56 -1.45
C VAL A 202 7.09 -10.74 -0.14
N THR A 203 8.21 -11.47 -0.21
CA THR A 203 9.23 -11.49 0.85
C THR A 203 10.41 -10.63 0.37
N PRO A 204 10.86 -9.64 1.16
CA PRO A 204 12.02 -8.82 0.81
C PRO A 204 13.30 -9.63 0.67
N ASN A 205 14.31 -9.03 0.03
CA ASN A 205 15.65 -9.62 0.04
C ASN A 205 16.29 -9.54 1.44
N VAL A 206 17.48 -10.13 1.61
CA VAL A 206 18.18 -10.20 2.91
C VAL A 206 18.50 -8.83 3.53
N ASN A 207 18.52 -7.76 2.73
CA ASN A 207 18.75 -6.39 3.20
C ASN A 207 17.43 -5.66 3.52
N GLY A 208 16.29 -6.35 3.45
CA GLY A 208 14.98 -5.74 3.71
C GLY A 208 14.47 -4.87 2.57
N ALA A 209 14.87 -5.13 1.32
CA ALA A 209 14.47 -4.34 0.17
C ALA A 209 13.75 -5.16 -0.91
N VAL A 210 12.85 -4.49 -1.62
CA VAL A 210 12.23 -4.94 -2.87
C VAL A 210 12.29 -3.84 -3.92
N PHE A 211 12.28 -4.22 -5.20
CA PHE A 211 12.44 -3.29 -6.32
C PHE A 211 11.23 -3.38 -7.25
N LEU A 212 10.45 -2.32 -7.34
CA LEU A 212 9.23 -2.26 -8.12
C LEU A 212 9.50 -1.65 -9.50
N ASN A 213 9.05 -2.33 -10.56
CA ASN A 213 8.98 -1.83 -11.92
C ASN A 213 7.50 -1.63 -12.29
N VAL A 214 7.18 -0.44 -12.78
CA VAL A 214 5.84 -0.04 -13.22
C VAL A 214 5.90 0.28 -14.71
N VAL A 215 5.10 -0.42 -15.51
CA VAL A 215 5.10 -0.26 -16.98
C VAL A 215 3.72 -0.58 -17.55
N GLY A 216 3.36 0.06 -18.66
CA GLY A 216 2.17 -0.32 -19.43
C GLY A 216 2.31 -1.72 -20.01
N SER A 217 1.20 -2.45 -20.17
CA SER A 217 1.21 -3.86 -20.61
C SER A 217 1.84 -4.11 -21.99
N ASN A 218 1.95 -3.08 -22.84
CA ASN A 218 2.61 -3.16 -24.15
C ASN A 218 3.96 -2.43 -24.17
N GLY A 219 4.52 -2.10 -23.00
CA GLY A 219 5.78 -1.39 -22.86
C GLY A 219 5.67 0.14 -22.89
N ASN A 220 4.46 0.70 -22.93
CA ASN A 220 4.26 2.14 -22.80
C ASN A 220 4.35 2.58 -21.33
N ALA A 221 4.03 3.85 -21.06
CA ALA A 221 4.05 4.39 -19.72
C ALA A 221 3.06 3.67 -18.78
N GLY A 222 3.53 3.27 -17.60
CA GLY A 222 2.69 2.83 -16.49
C GLY A 222 2.26 4.01 -15.61
N TYR A 223 1.29 3.78 -14.72
CA TYR A 223 0.70 4.83 -13.87
C TYR A 223 0.59 4.34 -12.43
N LEU A 224 0.96 5.20 -11.48
CA LEU A 224 0.86 4.92 -10.04
C LEU A 224 0.43 6.20 -9.31
N ASN A 225 -0.74 6.15 -8.67
CA ASN A 225 -1.32 7.26 -7.90
C ASN A 225 -1.08 7.07 -6.39
N ALA A 226 -1.36 5.86 -5.89
CA ALA A 226 -1.22 5.54 -4.47
C ALA A 226 -0.78 4.10 -4.24
N MET A 227 -0.11 3.86 -3.12
CA MET A 227 0.30 2.52 -2.68
C MET A 227 0.10 2.34 -1.18
N SER A 228 -0.22 1.11 -0.77
CA SER A 228 -0.03 0.67 0.61
C SER A 228 1.06 -0.40 0.69
N VAL A 229 1.86 -0.31 1.76
CA VAL A 229 2.86 -1.32 2.16
C VAL A 229 2.43 -1.87 3.51
N GLU A 230 2.03 -3.13 3.54
CA GLU A 230 1.38 -3.75 4.70
C GLU A 230 2.15 -4.99 5.15
N ALA A 231 2.66 -4.99 6.38
CA ALA A 231 3.26 -6.21 6.95
C ALA A 231 2.19 -7.30 7.07
N VAL A 232 2.48 -8.52 6.60
CA VAL A 232 1.57 -9.66 6.81
C VAL A 232 1.78 -10.16 8.24
N PRO A 233 0.73 -10.19 9.09
CA PRO A 233 0.89 -10.65 10.47
C PRO A 233 1.35 -12.10 10.52
N GLU A 234 2.32 -12.40 11.39
CA GLU A 234 2.62 -13.78 11.76
C GLU A 234 1.39 -14.42 12.42
N PRO A 235 1.13 -15.72 12.22
CA PRO A 235 0.07 -16.40 12.95
C PRO A 235 0.34 -16.24 14.45
N SER A 236 -0.61 -15.65 15.18
CA SER A 236 -0.43 -15.47 16.61
C SER A 236 -0.19 -16.83 17.28
N VAL A 237 0.90 -16.93 18.05
CA VAL A 237 1.27 -18.13 18.81
C VAL A 237 0.14 -18.55 19.77
N ALA A 238 -0.69 -17.60 20.22
CA ALA A 238 -1.91 -17.83 21.00
C ALA A 238 -2.97 -18.68 20.26
N GLY A 239 -3.13 -18.52 18.94
CA GLY A 239 -3.99 -19.35 18.11
C GLY A 239 -3.47 -20.78 17.96
N LEU A 240 -2.14 -20.95 17.93
CA LEU A 240 -1.50 -22.26 17.82
C LEU A 240 -1.58 -23.07 19.13
N PHE A 241 -1.42 -22.40 20.29
CA PHE A 241 -1.56 -23.05 21.59
C PHE A 241 -3.01 -23.39 21.95
N THR A 242 -4.00 -22.62 21.52
CA THR A 242 -5.42 -22.94 21.76
C THR A 242 -5.89 -24.15 20.95
N LEU A 243 -5.47 -24.28 19.70
CA LEU A 243 -5.73 -25.48 18.89
C LEU A 243 -4.96 -26.70 19.43
N GLY A 244 -3.69 -26.53 19.79
CA GLY A 244 -2.88 -27.62 20.36
C GLY A 244 -3.41 -28.13 21.71
N SER A 245 -3.82 -27.23 22.60
CA SER A 245 -4.37 -27.61 23.91
C SER A 245 -5.76 -28.25 23.81
N MET A 246 -6.61 -27.81 22.87
CA MET A 246 -7.89 -28.46 22.58
C MET A 246 -7.72 -29.87 22.00
N ALA A 247 -6.72 -30.09 21.13
CA ALA A 247 -6.39 -31.41 20.61
C ALA A 247 -5.86 -32.35 21.71
N LEU A 248 -5.00 -31.86 22.59
CA LEU A 248 -4.49 -32.59 23.76
C LEU A 248 -5.60 -32.94 24.78
N LEU A 249 -6.55 -32.03 25.01
CA LEU A 249 -7.71 -32.27 25.87
C LEU A 249 -8.69 -33.28 25.26
N ALA A 250 -8.89 -33.25 23.94
CA ALA A 250 -9.72 -34.23 23.23
C ALA A 250 -9.10 -35.64 23.23
N LEU A 251 -7.77 -35.74 23.11
CA LEU A 251 -7.04 -37.01 23.20
C LEU A 251 -7.07 -37.59 24.62
N ARG A 252 -7.06 -36.74 25.65
CA ARG A 252 -7.09 -37.18 27.06
C ARG A 252 -8.47 -37.65 27.53
N ARG A 253 -9.56 -37.24 26.85
CA ARG A 253 -10.94 -37.70 27.13
C ARG A 253 -11.31 -39.02 26.45
N ARG A 254 -10.45 -39.54 25.57
CA ARG A 254 -10.64 -40.83 24.86
C ARG A 254 -9.86 -41.99 25.47
N ARG A 255 -9.24 -41.80 26.64
CA ARG A 255 -8.60 -42.86 27.43
C ARG A 255 -9.38 -43.09 28.71
#